data_AF-K2CMZ5-F1
#
_entry.id   AF-K2CMZ5-F1
#
_cell.length_a   1.000
_cell.length_b   1.000
_cell.length_c   1.000
_cell.angle_alpha   90.00
_cell.angle_beta   90.00
_cell.angle_gamma   90.00
#
_symmetry.space_group_name_H-M   'P 1'
#
loop_
_entity.id
_entity.type
_entity.pdbx_description
1 polymer ?
#
loop_
_entity_poly.entity_id
_entity_poly.type
_entity_poly.pdbx_seq_one_letter_code
_entity_poly.pdbx_strand_id
1 'polypeptide(L)'
;MLNLPHLKKIACVLRGRVIKNSMISGTPHLGSCLSCLDILVALYWSVLHISPACPNDMKRDRFILSKGHGAPALFQVLAMKSFFPESWLEKY
;
A
#
# COMPACT_ATOMS: atom_id res chain seq x y z
N MET A 1 -7.15 -4.04 16.25
CA MET A 1 -6.39 -4.69 15.16
C MET A 1 -7.31 -5.59 14.36
N LEU A 2 -7.13 -5.66 13.04
CA LEU A 2 -7.83 -6.63 12.20
C LEU A 2 -7.27 -8.04 12.39
N ASN A 3 -8.10 -9.07 12.19
CA ASN A 3 -7.68 -10.46 12.28
C ASN A 3 -6.95 -10.92 11.00
N LEU A 4 -6.23 -12.04 11.10
CA LEU A 4 -5.39 -12.57 10.01
C LEU A 4 -6.18 -12.82 8.69
N PRO A 5 -7.39 -13.43 8.69
CA PRO A 5 -8.18 -13.58 7.47
C PRO A 5 -8.48 -12.26 6.77
N HIS A 6 -8.78 -11.21 7.53
CA HIS A 6 -9.09 -9.90 6.97
C HIS A 6 -7.86 -9.24 6.34
N LEU A 7 -6.70 -9.34 6.99
CA LEU A 7 -5.42 -8.86 6.43
C LEU A 7 -5.07 -9.59 5.13
N LYS A 8 -5.24 -10.92 5.08
CA LYS A 8 -5.04 -11.71 3.85
C LYS A 8 -5.95 -11.25 2.72
N LYS A 9 -7.22 -10.94 3.02
CA LYS A 9 -8.17 -10.42 2.02
C LYS A 9 -7.72 -9.06 1.46
N ILE A 10 -7.31 -8.13 2.33
CA ILE A 10 -6.77 -6.83 1.91
C ILE A 10 -5.55 -7.01 1.00
N ALA A 11 -4.60 -7.86 1.41
CA ALA A 11 -3.40 -8.11 0.63
C ALA A 11 -3.70 -8.77 -0.72
N CYS A 12 -4.72 -9.63 -0.82
CA CYS A 12 -5.18 -10.20 -2.08
C CYS A 12 -5.73 -9.13 -3.03
N VAL A 13 -6.57 -8.22 -2.53
CA VAL A 13 -7.12 -7.12 -3.33
C VAL A 13 -6.00 -6.20 -3.83
N LEU A 14 -5.06 -5.83 -2.96
CA LEU A 14 -3.92 -4.99 -3.34
C LEU A 14 -3.03 -5.65 -4.40
N ARG A 15 -2.80 -6.98 -4.32
CA ARG A 15 -2.08 -7.71 -5.38
C ARG A 15 -2.76 -7.54 -6.73
N GLY A 16 -4.09 -7.72 -6.79
CA GLY A 16 -4.85 -7.52 -8.02
C GLY A 16 -4.73 -6.09 -8.57
N ARG A 17 -4.79 -5.08 -7.69
CA ARG A 17 -4.60 -3.67 -8.07
C ARG A 17 -3.21 -3.39 -8.64
N VAL A 18 -2.17 -3.88 -7.97
CA VAL A 18 -0.77 -3.71 -8.42
C VAL A 18 -0.54 -4.39 -9.77
N ILE A 19 -1.06 -5.60 -9.98
CA ILE A 19 -0.97 -6.30 -11.27
C ILE A 19 -1.68 -5.50 -12.36
N LYS A 20 -2.92 -5.07 -12.11
CA LYS A 20 -3.70 -4.27 -13.07
C LYS A 20 -2.97 -2.96 -13.43
N ASN A 21 -2.48 -2.24 -12.44
CA ASN A 21 -1.78 -0.97 -12.65
C ASN A 21 -0.45 -1.17 -13.41
N SER A 22 0.33 -2.21 -13.10
CA SER A 22 1.55 -2.55 -13.83
C SER A 22 1.27 -2.89 -15.30
N MET A 23 0.18 -3.60 -15.59
CA MET A 23 -0.24 -3.89 -16.97
C MET A 23 -0.64 -2.65 -17.75
N ILE A 24 -1.31 -1.68 -17.11
CA ILE A 24 -1.76 -0.43 -17.76
C ILE A 24 -0.58 0.53 -18.00
N SER A 25 0.28 0.72 -17.01
CA SER A 25 1.39 1.68 -17.06
C SER A 25 2.63 1.15 -17.80
N GLY A 26 2.74 -0.18 -17.98
CA GLY A 26 3.97 -0.82 -18.47
C GLY A 26 5.13 -0.74 -17.47
N THR A 27 4.84 -0.42 -16.19
CA THR A 27 5.87 -0.19 -15.17
C THR A 27 6.64 -1.48 -14.83
N PRO A 28 7.98 -1.46 -14.84
CA PRO A 28 8.80 -2.60 -14.41
C PRO A 28 8.73 -2.79 -12.88
N HIS A 29 9.28 -3.91 -12.38
CA HIS A 29 9.38 -4.23 -10.93
C HIS A 29 8.12 -4.79 -10.25
N LEU A 30 7.21 -5.41 -10.99
CA LEU A 30 6.04 -6.10 -10.44
C LEU A 30 6.40 -7.09 -9.31
N GLY A 31 7.44 -7.90 -9.50
CA GLY A 31 7.89 -8.87 -8.49
C GLY A 31 8.30 -8.20 -7.17
N SER A 32 8.95 -7.03 -7.22
CA SER A 32 9.31 -6.30 -6.00
C SER A 32 8.11 -5.69 -5.29
N CYS A 33 7.11 -5.23 -6.05
CA CYS A 33 5.86 -4.74 -5.47
C CYS A 33 5.10 -5.87 -4.77
N LEU A 34 4.96 -7.03 -5.43
CA LEU A 34 4.22 -8.17 -4.89
C LEU A 34 4.90 -8.77 -3.63
N SER A 35 6.23 -8.75 -3.56
CA SER A 35 6.97 -9.40 -2.46
C SER A 35 6.80 -8.73 -1.09
N CYS A 36 6.39 -7.46 -1.01
CA CYS A 36 6.21 -6.78 0.28
C CYS A 36 4.76 -6.50 0.67
N LEU A 37 3.76 -6.89 -0.13
CA LEU A 37 2.38 -6.50 0.14
C LEU A 37 1.83 -7.00 1.47
N ASP A 38 2.14 -8.24 1.87
CA ASP A 38 1.68 -8.75 3.18
C ASP A 38 2.29 -7.95 4.35
N ILE A 39 3.58 -7.58 4.23
CA ILE A 39 4.28 -6.75 5.23
C ILE A 39 3.65 -5.37 5.29
N LEU A 40 3.44 -4.72 4.13
CA LEU A 40 2.81 -3.40 4.07
C LEU A 40 1.39 -3.45 4.67
N VAL A 41 0.60 -4.48 4.37
CA VAL A 41 -0.75 -4.63 4.92
C VAL A 41 -0.72 -4.81 6.43
N ALA A 42 0.15 -5.67 6.96
CA ALA A 42 0.30 -5.84 8.39
C ALA A 42 0.71 -4.52 9.07
N LEU A 43 1.67 -3.80 8.49
CA LEU A 43 2.13 -2.51 9.03
C LEU A 43 1.00 -1.47 9.04
N TYR A 44 0.34 -1.23 7.90
CA TYR A 44 -0.63 -0.14 7.78
C TYR A 44 -1.97 -0.42 8.46
N TRP A 45 -2.40 -1.68 8.59
CA TRP A 45 -3.68 -2.01 9.23
C TRP A 45 -3.59 -2.46 10.68
N SER A 46 -2.40 -2.82 11.16
CA SER A 46 -2.26 -3.37 12.50
C SER A 46 -1.18 -2.71 13.34
N VAL A 47 -0.02 -2.40 12.78
CA VAL A 47 1.16 -2.03 13.60
C VAL A 47 1.34 -0.51 13.72
N LEU A 48 1.31 0.22 12.61
CA LEU A 48 1.68 1.63 12.57
C LEU A 48 0.59 2.51 13.21
N HIS A 49 1.02 3.40 14.10
CA HIS A 49 0.22 4.52 14.58
C HIS A 49 0.21 5.63 13.53
N ILE A 50 -0.74 5.55 12.59
CA ILE A 50 -0.93 6.49 11.49
C ILE A 50 -2.42 6.68 11.20
N SER A 51 -2.80 7.87 10.71
CA SER A 51 -4.18 8.16 10.32
C SER A 51 -4.21 9.08 9.09
N PRO A 52 -5.06 8.79 8.09
CA PRO A 52 -5.27 9.71 6.96
C PRO A 52 -5.95 11.02 7.39
N ALA A 53 -6.67 11.04 8.53
CA ALA A 53 -7.27 12.27 9.06
C ALA A 53 -6.24 13.23 9.67
N CYS A 54 -5.11 12.70 10.13
CA CYS A 54 -4.04 13.46 10.77
C CYS A 54 -2.65 13.05 10.20
N PRO A 55 -2.38 13.23 8.90
CA PRO A 55 -1.16 12.73 8.26
C PRO A 55 0.11 13.45 8.75
N ASN A 56 -0.04 14.62 9.34
CA ASN A 56 1.05 15.46 9.86
C ASN A 56 1.21 15.35 11.40
N ASP A 57 0.56 14.39 12.05
CA ASP A 57 0.75 14.16 13.48
C ASP A 57 2.24 13.91 13.80
N MET A 58 2.81 14.73 14.67
CA MET A 58 4.22 14.63 15.07
C MET A 58 4.55 13.33 15.82
N LYS A 59 3.54 12.68 16.42
CA LYS A 59 3.67 11.41 17.16
C LYS A 59 3.37 10.19 16.30
N ARG A 60 3.09 10.34 15.01
CA ARG A 60 2.84 9.20 14.12
C ARG A 60 4.11 8.40 13.89
N ASP A 61 3.94 7.11 13.64
CA ASP A 61 5.05 6.29 13.15
C ASP A 61 5.47 6.73 11.74
N ARG A 62 6.78 6.60 11.47
CA ARG A 62 7.37 6.93 10.17
C ARG A 62 7.80 5.66 9.47
N PHE A 63 7.19 5.41 8.31
CA PHE A 63 7.56 4.32 7.43
C PHE A 63 8.40 4.84 6.26
N ILE A 64 9.56 4.22 6.01
CA ILE A 64 10.44 4.52 4.88
C ILE A 64 10.60 3.25 4.05
N LEU A 65 10.15 3.28 2.79
CA LEU A 65 10.37 2.18 1.85
C LEU A 65 11.72 2.38 1.13
N SER A 66 12.80 1.86 1.71
CA SER A 66 14.15 1.99 1.13
C SER A 66 14.26 1.36 -0.27
N LYS A 67 13.49 0.29 -0.54
CA LYS A 67 13.35 -0.27 -1.89
C LYS A 67 12.43 0.58 -2.77
N GLY A 68 12.94 1.70 -3.29
CA GLY A 68 12.14 2.66 -4.07
C GLY A 68 11.40 2.07 -5.27
N HIS A 69 11.94 1.03 -5.91
CA HIS A 69 11.29 0.32 -7.01
C HIS A 69 10.03 -0.48 -6.59
N GLY A 70 9.75 -0.61 -5.28
CA GLY A 70 8.49 -1.12 -4.73
C GLY A 70 7.44 -0.04 -4.44
N ALA A 71 7.71 1.23 -4.74
CA ALA A 71 6.82 2.35 -4.47
C ALA A 71 5.38 2.19 -5.01
N PRO A 72 5.14 1.60 -6.20
CA PRO A 72 3.77 1.39 -6.68
C PRO A 72 2.90 0.57 -5.71
N ALA A 73 3.47 -0.43 -5.01
CA ALA A 73 2.74 -1.16 -3.98
C ALA A 73 2.37 -0.28 -2.79
N LEU A 74 3.29 0.60 -2.36
CA LEU A 74 3.04 1.53 -1.26
C LEU A 74 1.96 2.55 -1.62
N PHE A 75 1.94 3.05 -2.87
CA PHE A 75 0.90 3.98 -3.32
C PHE A 75 -0.49 3.33 -3.29
N GLN A 76 -0.61 2.07 -3.75
CA GLN A 76 -1.86 1.32 -3.68
C GLN A 76 -2.33 1.11 -2.23
N VAL A 77 -1.39 0.85 -1.30
CA VAL A 77 -1.67 0.73 0.14
C VAL A 77 -2.19 2.03 0.73
N LEU A 78 -1.52 3.16 0.44
CA LEU A 78 -1.91 4.48 0.95
C LEU A 78 -3.26 4.93 0.39
N ALA A 79 -3.53 4.69 -0.89
CA ALA A 79 -4.80 4.97 -1.53
C ALA A 79 -5.95 4.16 -0.89
N MET A 80 -5.78 2.85 -0.69
CA MET A 80 -6.77 2.01 -0.02
C MET A 80 -6.96 2.39 1.45
N LYS A 81 -5.94 3.00 2.08
CA LYS A 81 -6.02 3.59 3.42
C LYS A 81 -6.59 5.02 3.44
N SER A 82 -7.06 5.51 2.30
CA SER A 82 -7.67 6.84 2.15
C SER A 82 -6.74 8.02 2.46
N PHE A 83 -5.41 7.83 2.33
CA PHE A 83 -4.46 8.97 2.43
C PHE A 83 -4.56 9.92 1.23
N PHE A 84 -5.05 9.42 0.10
CA PHE A 84 -5.39 10.20 -1.09
C PHE A 84 -6.41 9.43 -1.94
N PRO A 85 -7.10 10.08 -2.89
CA PRO A 85 -8.11 9.42 -3.73
C PRO A 85 -7.52 8.31 -4.61
N GLU A 86 -8.20 7.15 -4.67
CA GLU A 86 -7.77 6.04 -5.52
C GLU A 86 -7.70 6.40 -7.02
N SER A 87 -8.53 7.36 -7.45
CA SER A 87 -8.57 7.83 -8.84
C SER A 87 -7.26 8.45 -9.31
N TRP A 88 -6.40 8.90 -8.39
CA TRP A 88 -5.06 9.40 -8.73
C TRP A 88 -4.16 8.29 -9.32
N LEU A 89 -4.49 7.02 -9.09
CA LEU A 89 -3.73 5.86 -9.59
C LEU A 89 -4.33 5.22 -10.86
N GLU A 90 -5.41 5.76 -11.40
CA GLU A 90 -6.05 5.20 -12.61
C GLU A 90 -5.18 5.36 -13.86
N LYS A 91 -4.34 6.41 -13.90
CA LYS A 91 -3.45 6.77 -15.01
C LYS A 91 -1.98 6.77 -14.62
N TYR A 92 -1.67 6.34 -13.40
CA TYR A 92 -0.31 6.18 -12.91
C TYR A 92 0.33 4.93 -13.51
#